data_AF-A0A1J5NWT5-F1
#
_entry.id   AF-A0A1J5NWT5-F1
#
_cell.length_a   1.000
_cell.length_b   1.000
_cell.length_c   1.000
_cell.angle_alpha   90.00
_cell.angle_beta   90.00
_cell.angle_gamma   90.00
#
_symmetry.space_group_name_H-M   'P 1'
#
loop_
_entity.id
_entity.type
_entity.pdbx_description
1 polymer ?
#
loop_
_entity_poly.entity_id
_entity_poly.type
_entity_poly.pdbx_seq_one_letter_code
_entity_poly.pdbx_strand_id
1 'polypeptide(L)'
;MYTNDSEVSGNVSVGNHIGYAIMYSTRLVIRDNISDRDRDYGLLINYANYSEIDGNLVAGGSLDNVASSRDEGPDEERGMVSEPTSAQNPRFGPEKCVFIYNTNHNRFRNNWFEHCGIGVHFTAGSEGNEITGNAFVGNRNQVKYVGTRDLDWSKGGRGNYWSDNPAFDLNGDGIADTAYRPNDLVDRVLWTAPAAKVLINSPAVQVLRWAQAQFPALYPGGVVDTHPLIAPPPRPSASRSLR
;
A
#
# COMPACT_ATOMS: atom_id res chain seq x y z
N MET A 1 -19.39 -7.28 11.13
CA MET A 1 -20.43 -7.55 10.11
C MET A 1 -19.75 -8.31 8.99
N TYR A 2 -20.39 -9.34 8.44
CA TYR A 2 -19.87 -10.13 7.31
C TYR A 2 -20.92 -10.13 6.19
N THR A 3 -20.49 -10.20 4.94
CA THR A 3 -21.37 -10.38 3.78
C THR A 3 -20.66 -11.17 2.71
N ASN A 4 -21.40 -11.88 1.86
CA ASN A 4 -20.82 -12.66 0.78
C ASN A 4 -21.47 -12.26 -0.54
N ASP A 5 -20.75 -12.46 -1.65
CA ASP A 5 -21.30 -12.25 -3.00
C ASP A 5 -21.88 -10.83 -3.17
N SER A 6 -21.18 -9.84 -2.61
CA SER A 6 -21.63 -8.46 -2.54
C SER A 6 -20.66 -7.52 -3.24
N GLU A 7 -21.17 -6.38 -3.68
CA GLU A 7 -20.41 -5.35 -4.39
C GLU A 7 -20.34 -4.06 -3.57
N VAL A 8 -19.15 -3.46 -3.52
CA VAL A 8 -18.91 -2.11 -3.03
C VAL A 8 -18.26 -1.34 -4.18
N SER A 9 -19.00 -0.44 -4.82
CA SER A 9 -18.46 0.26 -5.99
C SER A 9 -18.88 1.72 -6.15
N GLY A 10 -17.98 2.51 -6.74
CA GLY A 10 -18.23 3.91 -7.10
C GLY A 10 -18.42 4.87 -5.93
N ASN A 11 -18.00 4.49 -4.72
CA ASN A 11 -18.18 5.30 -3.52
C ASN A 11 -17.00 6.25 -3.27
N VAL A 12 -17.23 7.26 -2.44
CA VAL A 12 -16.18 8.19 -1.97
C VAL A 12 -16.22 8.29 -0.45
N SER A 13 -15.08 8.00 0.20
CA SER A 13 -14.81 8.26 1.61
C SER A 13 -13.84 9.43 1.75
N VAL A 14 -14.13 10.37 2.66
CA VAL A 14 -13.28 11.54 2.89
C VAL A 14 -13.10 11.78 4.39
N GLY A 15 -11.84 11.84 4.84
CA GLY A 15 -11.51 12.31 6.19
C GLY A 15 -12.03 11.46 7.34
N ASN A 16 -12.29 10.18 7.12
CA ASN A 16 -12.76 9.24 8.14
C ASN A 16 -11.57 8.55 8.82
N HIS A 17 -11.83 7.83 9.91
CA HIS A 17 -10.80 7.00 10.54
C HIS A 17 -10.37 5.85 9.61
N ILE A 18 -11.36 5.22 8.98
CA ILE A 18 -11.19 4.10 8.05
C ILE A 18 -12.07 4.39 6.85
N GLY A 19 -11.50 4.37 5.65
CA GLY A 19 -12.25 4.59 4.41
C GLY A 19 -13.22 3.45 4.11
N TYR A 20 -12.67 2.25 3.98
CA TYR A 20 -13.43 1.03 3.72
C TYR A 20 -12.96 -0.09 4.63
N ALA A 21 -13.86 -0.60 5.48
CA ALA A 21 -13.60 -1.74 6.35
C ALA A 21 -14.31 -2.99 5.83
N ILE A 22 -13.55 -3.86 5.18
CA ILE A 22 -14.04 -5.12 4.63
C ILE A 22 -13.62 -6.26 5.56
N MET A 23 -14.61 -6.90 6.19
CA MET A 23 -14.35 -7.85 7.26
C MET A 23 -15.10 -9.17 7.08
N TYR A 24 -14.42 -10.30 7.33
CA TYR A 24 -15.00 -11.64 7.46
C TYR A 24 -15.91 -12.07 6.30
N SER A 25 -15.57 -11.69 5.07
CA SER A 25 -16.45 -11.77 3.91
C SER A 25 -15.85 -12.62 2.78
N THR A 26 -16.65 -13.13 1.84
CA THR A 26 -16.13 -13.88 0.69
C THR A 26 -16.77 -13.48 -0.63
N ARG A 27 -16.00 -13.57 -1.73
CA ARG A 27 -16.46 -13.28 -3.10
C ARG A 27 -17.05 -11.88 -3.25
N LEU A 28 -16.32 -10.89 -2.75
CA LEU A 28 -16.70 -9.50 -2.91
C LEU A 28 -16.14 -8.92 -4.21
N VAL A 29 -16.85 -7.93 -4.75
CA VAL A 29 -16.34 -7.04 -5.79
C VAL A 29 -16.19 -5.65 -5.18
N ILE A 30 -14.96 -5.16 -5.07
CA ILE A 30 -14.64 -3.85 -4.50
C ILE A 30 -13.98 -3.04 -5.62
N ARG A 31 -14.72 -2.13 -6.26
CA ARG A 31 -14.21 -1.45 -7.45
C ARG A 31 -14.53 0.01 -7.55
N ASP A 32 -13.65 0.77 -8.18
CA ASP A 32 -13.87 2.19 -8.50
C ASP A 32 -14.21 3.06 -7.27
N ASN A 33 -13.79 2.66 -6.08
CA ASN A 33 -14.00 3.44 -4.86
C ASN A 33 -12.83 4.41 -4.62
N ILE A 34 -13.11 5.51 -3.93
CA ILE A 34 -12.13 6.54 -3.60
C ILE A 34 -12.08 6.73 -2.09
N SER A 35 -10.91 6.54 -1.49
CA SER A 35 -10.58 6.97 -0.13
C SER A 35 -9.67 8.19 -0.22
N ASP A 36 -10.10 9.33 0.30
CA ASP A 36 -9.35 10.59 0.26
C ASP A 36 -9.09 11.10 1.68
N ARG A 37 -7.81 11.16 2.07
CA ARG A 37 -7.36 11.67 3.38
C ARG A 37 -8.05 10.99 4.57
N ASP A 38 -8.38 9.72 4.46
CA ASP A 38 -8.74 8.92 5.64
C ASP A 38 -7.53 8.76 6.56
N ARG A 39 -7.73 8.65 7.88
CA ARG A 39 -6.66 8.79 8.88
C ARG A 39 -5.81 7.54 9.03
N ASP A 40 -6.44 6.40 9.31
CA ASP A 40 -5.72 5.18 9.73
C ASP A 40 -5.55 4.21 8.56
N TYR A 41 -6.64 3.96 7.82
CA TYR A 41 -6.67 3.03 6.71
C TYR A 41 -7.51 3.57 5.55
N GLY A 42 -7.00 3.49 4.34
CA GLY A 42 -7.84 3.73 3.16
C GLY A 42 -8.74 2.53 2.88
N LEU A 43 -8.11 1.37 2.70
CA LEU A 43 -8.79 0.08 2.53
C LEU A 43 -8.27 -0.94 3.54
N LEU A 44 -9.11 -1.31 4.50
CA LEU A 44 -8.84 -2.36 5.47
C LEU A 44 -9.54 -3.64 5.03
N ILE A 45 -8.75 -4.68 4.74
CA ILE A 45 -9.25 -6.00 4.34
C ILE A 45 -8.78 -7.03 5.36
N ASN A 46 -9.75 -7.57 6.11
CA ASN A 46 -9.51 -8.42 7.25
C ASN A 46 -10.38 -9.67 7.16
N TYR A 47 -9.79 -10.86 7.03
CA TYR A 47 -10.53 -12.10 6.79
C TYR A 47 -11.48 -12.02 5.58
N ALA A 48 -11.10 -11.31 4.51
CA ALA A 48 -11.86 -11.31 3.26
C ALA A 48 -11.18 -12.21 2.22
N ASN A 49 -11.93 -13.10 1.57
CA ASN A 49 -11.33 -14.10 0.68
C ASN A 49 -11.99 -14.14 -0.69
N TYR A 50 -11.27 -14.65 -1.70
CA TYR A 50 -11.79 -14.90 -3.04
C TYR A 50 -12.46 -13.68 -3.70
N SER A 51 -11.99 -12.48 -3.37
CA SER A 51 -12.59 -11.21 -3.78
C SER A 51 -11.76 -10.51 -4.86
N GLU A 52 -12.42 -9.66 -5.62
CA GLU A 52 -11.81 -8.81 -6.65
C GLU A 52 -11.78 -7.36 -6.15
N ILE A 53 -10.58 -6.78 -6.15
CA ILE A 53 -10.30 -5.42 -5.71
C ILE A 53 -9.68 -4.70 -6.91
N ASP A 54 -10.48 -3.94 -7.64
CA ASP A 54 -10.08 -3.38 -8.94
C ASP A 54 -10.34 -1.88 -9.06
N GLY A 55 -9.37 -1.12 -9.57
CA GLY A 55 -9.61 0.29 -9.94
C GLY A 55 -9.89 1.24 -8.78
N ASN A 56 -9.59 0.87 -7.53
CA ASN A 56 -9.80 1.74 -6.38
C ASN A 56 -8.66 2.75 -6.23
N LEU A 57 -8.97 3.95 -5.74
CA LEU A 57 -8.00 4.98 -5.40
C LEU A 57 -7.96 5.19 -3.89
N VAL A 58 -6.77 5.15 -3.31
CA VAL A 58 -6.50 5.66 -1.97
C VAL A 58 -5.49 6.80 -2.10
N ALA A 59 -5.96 8.01 -1.82
CA ALA A 59 -5.19 9.24 -1.89
C ALA A 59 -4.90 9.76 -0.48
N GLY A 60 -3.63 9.69 -0.09
CA GLY A 60 -3.16 10.26 1.17
C GLY A 60 -2.79 11.74 1.07
N GLY A 61 -2.47 12.35 2.22
CA GLY A 61 -2.04 13.73 2.31
C GLY A 61 -2.04 14.25 3.74
N SER A 62 -1.75 15.56 3.89
CA SER A 62 -1.90 16.25 5.17
C SER A 62 -3.39 16.26 5.58
N LEU A 63 -3.62 15.98 6.86
CA LEU A 63 -4.91 15.96 7.53
C LEU A 63 -5.20 17.27 8.27
N ASP A 64 -4.26 18.23 8.24
CA ASP A 64 -4.32 19.45 9.04
C ASP A 64 -5.55 20.33 8.66
N ASN A 65 -6.02 20.21 7.41
CA ASN A 65 -7.23 20.90 6.91
C ASN A 65 -8.53 20.07 7.01
N VAL A 66 -8.44 18.79 7.41
CA VAL A 66 -9.60 17.89 7.56
C VAL A 66 -10.07 17.90 9.02
N ALA A 67 -9.13 18.00 9.96
CA ALA A 67 -9.39 18.05 11.41
C ALA A 67 -10.14 19.32 11.87
N SER A 68 -10.07 20.42 11.11
CA SER A 68 -10.74 21.69 11.46
C SER A 68 -12.26 21.68 11.29
N SER A 69 -12.88 20.56 10.91
CA SER A 69 -14.31 20.49 10.57
C SER A 69 -15.16 19.56 11.45
N ARG A 70 -14.59 18.88 12.46
CA ARG A 70 -15.32 17.83 13.21
C ARG A 70 -15.17 17.82 14.74
N ASP A 71 -14.48 18.79 15.34
CA ASP A 71 -14.22 18.81 16.80
C ASP A 71 -15.11 19.78 17.59
N GLU A 72 -16.38 19.96 17.20
CA GLU A 72 -17.42 20.51 18.07
C GLU A 72 -18.44 19.41 18.44
N GLY A 73 -18.00 18.48 19.29
CA GLY A 73 -18.89 17.64 20.10
C GLY A 73 -19.14 18.33 21.45
N PRO A 74 -20.32 18.16 22.08
CA PRO A 74 -20.66 18.93 23.28
C PRO A 74 -19.78 18.51 24.46
N ASP A 75 -19.14 19.53 25.05
CA ASP A 75 -18.36 19.47 26.28
C ASP A 75 -19.14 18.80 27.42
N GLU A 76 -18.60 17.75 28.03
CA GLU A 76 -18.69 17.49 29.48
C GLU A 76 -17.88 16.24 29.89
N GLU A 77 -16.62 16.43 30.28
CA GLU A 77 -16.12 15.95 31.58
C GLU A 77 -14.76 16.60 31.90
N ARG A 78 -14.78 17.50 32.89
CA ARG A 78 -13.60 18.17 33.41
C ARG A 78 -12.73 17.18 34.16
N GLY A 79 -11.46 17.08 33.77
CA GLY A 79 -10.39 16.70 34.68
C GLY A 79 -9.32 15.81 34.06
N MET A 80 -8.36 16.41 33.36
CA MET A 80 -6.93 16.08 33.52
C MET A 80 -6.09 17.16 32.82
N VAL A 81 -4.97 17.46 33.45
CA VAL A 81 -4.02 18.52 33.10
C VAL A 81 -3.63 18.43 31.62
N SER A 82 -3.74 19.54 30.90
CA SER A 82 -3.25 19.66 29.54
C SER A 82 -1.74 19.41 29.54
N GLU A 83 -1.30 18.26 29.01
CA GLU A 83 0.10 18.09 28.67
C GLU A 83 0.49 19.17 27.65
N PRO A 84 1.70 19.74 27.74
CA PRO A 84 2.13 20.77 26.82
C PRO A 84 2.06 20.18 25.42
N THR A 85 1.30 20.85 24.53
CA THR A 85 1.16 20.52 23.12
C THR A 85 2.54 20.25 22.54
N SER A 86 2.89 18.98 22.39
CA SER A 86 4.00 18.57 21.55
C SER A 86 3.76 19.22 20.19
N ALA A 87 4.80 19.86 19.65
CA ALA A 87 4.75 20.51 18.34
C ALA A 87 3.97 19.60 17.38
N GLN A 88 2.83 20.09 16.88
CA GLN A 88 1.92 19.28 16.06
C GLN A 88 2.70 18.77 14.86
N ASN A 89 3.19 17.53 14.95
CA ASN A 89 3.72 16.84 13.79
C ASN A 89 2.56 16.80 12.79
N PRO A 90 2.74 17.32 11.56
CA PRO A 90 1.67 17.35 10.58
C PRO A 90 1.11 15.94 10.44
N ARG A 91 -0.19 15.80 10.68
CA ARG A 91 -0.84 14.48 10.68
C ARG A 91 -1.04 14.11 9.22
N PHE A 92 -0.43 13.02 8.76
CA PHE A 92 -0.61 12.49 7.41
C PHE A 92 -1.45 11.23 7.46
N GLY A 93 -2.40 11.10 6.54
CA GLY A 93 -3.26 9.92 6.43
C GLY A 93 -3.55 9.57 4.97
N PRO A 94 -3.83 8.29 4.67
CA PRO A 94 -3.89 7.22 5.66
C PRO A 94 -2.53 6.70 6.09
N GLU A 95 -2.43 6.25 7.34
CA GLU A 95 -1.23 5.55 7.83
C GLU A 95 -0.93 4.34 6.93
N LYS A 96 -1.97 3.65 6.46
CA LYS A 96 -1.87 2.51 5.53
C LYS A 96 -2.87 2.68 4.39
N CYS A 97 -2.38 2.76 3.16
CA CYS A 97 -3.22 2.83 1.98
C CYS A 97 -4.12 1.59 1.88
N VAL A 98 -3.50 0.39 1.89
CA VAL A 98 -4.22 -0.87 2.04
C VAL A 98 -3.60 -1.74 3.13
N PHE A 99 -4.46 -2.31 3.98
CA PHE A 99 -4.07 -3.26 5.01
C PHE A 99 -4.71 -4.62 4.73
N ILE A 100 -3.86 -5.63 4.54
CA ILE A 100 -4.24 -7.00 4.18
C ILE A 100 -3.88 -7.90 5.35
N TYR A 101 -4.92 -8.37 6.05
CA TYR A 101 -4.79 -9.21 7.23
C TYR A 101 -5.59 -10.51 7.05
N ASN A 102 -4.89 -11.65 7.14
CA ASN A 102 -5.44 -12.99 6.98
C ASN A 102 -6.48 -13.11 5.85
N THR A 103 -6.12 -12.57 4.69
CA THR A 103 -7.00 -12.33 3.54
C THR A 103 -6.40 -13.10 2.39
N ASN A 104 -7.13 -14.05 1.80
CA ASN A 104 -6.57 -15.09 0.94
C ASN A 104 -7.26 -15.21 -0.41
N HIS A 105 -6.49 -15.58 -1.44
CA HIS A 105 -6.98 -15.85 -2.79
C HIS A 105 -7.72 -14.69 -3.47
N ASN A 106 -7.38 -13.45 -3.13
CA ASN A 106 -7.97 -12.26 -3.73
C ASN A 106 -7.14 -11.77 -4.93
N ARG A 107 -7.75 -10.92 -5.76
CA ARG A 107 -7.07 -10.27 -6.90
C ARG A 107 -7.12 -8.75 -6.70
N PHE A 108 -5.96 -8.14 -6.54
CA PHE A 108 -5.78 -6.69 -6.47
C PHE A 108 -5.19 -6.20 -7.78
N ARG A 109 -6.00 -5.48 -8.56
CA ARG A 109 -5.62 -5.00 -9.90
C ARG A 109 -5.97 -3.54 -10.11
N ASN A 110 -5.15 -2.83 -10.88
CA ASN A 110 -5.44 -1.46 -11.31
C ASN A 110 -5.75 -0.46 -10.18
N ASN A 111 -5.39 -0.78 -8.93
CA ASN A 111 -5.61 0.12 -7.80
C ASN A 111 -4.47 1.13 -7.74
N TRP A 112 -4.78 2.31 -7.21
CA TRP A 112 -3.83 3.40 -7.04
C TRP A 112 -3.72 3.77 -5.57
N PHE A 113 -2.51 3.63 -5.02
CA PHE A 113 -2.20 3.86 -3.61
C PHE A 113 -1.12 4.94 -3.51
N GLU A 114 -1.49 6.14 -3.08
CA GLU A 114 -0.57 7.27 -3.07
C GLU A 114 -0.48 8.02 -1.74
N HIS A 115 0.71 8.57 -1.47
CA HIS A 115 1.00 9.49 -0.37
C HIS A 115 0.58 8.97 1.02
N CYS A 116 0.60 7.66 1.21
CA CYS A 116 0.33 7.02 2.49
C CYS A 116 1.59 6.82 3.33
N GLY A 117 1.41 6.57 4.63
CA GLY A 117 2.52 6.12 5.50
C GLY A 117 3.10 4.79 5.02
N ILE A 118 2.24 3.82 4.72
CA ILE A 118 2.57 2.53 4.11
C ILE A 118 1.64 2.32 2.91
N GLY A 119 2.18 1.99 1.73
CA GLY A 119 1.40 1.67 0.53
C GLY A 119 0.55 0.41 0.74
N VAL A 120 1.20 -0.70 1.05
CA VAL A 120 0.54 -1.96 1.43
C VAL A 120 1.19 -2.58 2.65
N HIS A 121 0.38 -2.87 3.67
CA HIS A 121 0.79 -3.65 4.82
C HIS A 121 0.15 -5.03 4.74
N PHE A 122 0.99 -6.04 4.54
CA PHE A 122 0.59 -7.42 4.25
C PHE A 122 1.09 -8.34 5.36
N THR A 123 0.17 -9.00 6.06
CA THR A 123 0.51 -9.76 7.29
C THR A 123 -0.48 -10.92 7.54
N ALA A 124 -0.24 -11.63 8.64
CA ALA A 124 -1.10 -12.67 9.21
C ALA A 124 -1.43 -13.82 8.23
N GLY A 125 -0.42 -14.28 7.48
CA GLY A 125 -0.56 -15.45 6.62
C GLY A 125 -1.52 -15.26 5.44
N SER A 126 -1.62 -14.04 4.91
CA SER A 126 -2.41 -13.75 3.71
C SER A 126 -1.79 -14.45 2.50
N GLU A 127 -2.36 -15.55 2.03
CA GLU A 127 -1.81 -16.43 1.00
C GLU A 127 -2.62 -16.42 -0.30
N GLY A 128 -1.94 -16.72 -1.41
CA GLY A 128 -2.59 -16.89 -2.71
C GLY A 128 -3.20 -15.62 -3.32
N ASN A 129 -2.92 -14.44 -2.76
CA ASN A 129 -3.36 -13.18 -3.34
C ASN A 129 -2.51 -12.80 -4.56
N GLU A 130 -3.18 -12.25 -5.57
CA GLU A 130 -2.56 -11.75 -6.79
C GLU A 130 -2.55 -10.22 -6.75
N ILE A 131 -1.36 -9.61 -6.69
CA ILE A 131 -1.20 -8.16 -6.59
C ILE A 131 -0.42 -7.71 -7.83
N THR A 132 -1.15 -7.26 -8.86
CA THR A 132 -0.57 -6.94 -10.17
C THR A 132 -1.26 -5.74 -10.81
N GLY A 133 -0.52 -4.95 -11.58
CA GLY A 133 -1.07 -3.79 -12.30
C GLY A 133 -1.51 -2.64 -11.40
N ASN A 134 -1.10 -2.61 -10.13
CA ASN A 134 -1.40 -1.51 -9.21
C ASN A 134 -0.33 -0.40 -9.32
N ALA A 135 -0.64 0.79 -8.81
CA ALA A 135 0.30 1.90 -8.70
C ALA A 135 0.56 2.22 -7.23
N PHE A 136 1.83 2.20 -6.81
CA PHE A 136 2.26 2.61 -5.48
C PHE A 136 3.13 3.87 -5.59
N VAL A 137 2.55 5.02 -5.26
CA VAL A 137 3.09 6.34 -5.63
C VAL A 137 3.34 7.23 -4.42
N GLY A 138 4.60 7.61 -4.19
CA GLY A 138 4.95 8.59 -3.15
C GLY A 138 4.59 8.14 -1.72
N ASN A 139 4.42 6.83 -1.48
CA ASN A 139 4.23 6.31 -0.13
C ASN A 139 5.56 6.37 0.62
N ARG A 140 5.51 6.64 1.93
CA ARG A 140 6.73 6.73 2.75
C ARG A 140 7.45 5.37 2.82
N ASN A 141 6.69 4.29 2.94
CA ASN A 141 7.11 2.92 2.76
C ASN A 141 6.18 2.25 1.76
N GLN A 142 6.69 1.70 0.65
CA GLN A 142 5.81 1.07 -0.35
C GLN A 142 5.17 -0.21 0.20
N VAL A 143 5.98 -1.08 0.81
CA VAL A 143 5.53 -2.39 1.30
C VAL A 143 6.04 -2.64 2.72
N LYS A 144 5.11 -3.00 3.61
CA LYS A 144 5.42 -3.64 4.88
C LYS A 144 4.92 -5.08 4.82
N TYR A 145 5.82 -6.03 4.60
CA TYR A 145 5.51 -7.45 4.63
C TYR A 145 5.94 -8.07 5.95
N VAL A 146 5.05 -8.86 6.55
CA VAL A 146 5.34 -9.63 7.76
C VAL A 146 5.03 -11.10 7.48
N GLY A 147 6.07 -11.84 7.09
CA GLY A 147 5.99 -13.26 6.78
C GLY A 147 7.38 -13.84 6.54
N THR A 148 7.44 -15.15 6.30
CA THR A 148 8.69 -15.89 6.07
C THR A 148 8.81 -16.43 4.65
N ARG A 149 7.76 -16.26 3.82
CA ARG A 149 7.70 -16.75 2.44
C ARG A 149 8.11 -15.68 1.45
N ASP A 150 8.71 -16.09 0.34
CA ASP A 150 8.92 -15.22 -0.82
C ASP A 150 7.66 -15.13 -1.67
N LEU A 151 7.23 -13.90 -1.96
CA LEU A 151 6.06 -13.59 -2.76
C LEU A 151 6.49 -12.83 -4.02
N ASP A 152 6.15 -13.37 -5.18
CA ASP A 152 6.25 -12.63 -6.45
C ASP A 152 4.93 -11.90 -6.72
N TRP A 153 4.97 -10.58 -6.78
CA TRP A 153 3.87 -9.69 -7.11
C TRP A 153 3.89 -9.29 -8.59
N SER A 154 4.26 -10.25 -9.43
CA SER A 154 4.03 -10.24 -10.85
C SER A 154 3.32 -11.52 -11.28
N LYS A 155 2.56 -11.45 -12.37
CA LYS A 155 1.93 -12.63 -12.98
C LYS A 155 1.72 -12.42 -14.47
N GLY A 156 1.99 -13.45 -15.25
CA GLY A 156 1.85 -13.40 -16.70
C GLY A 156 2.73 -12.32 -17.36
N GLY A 157 3.93 -12.10 -16.82
CA GLY A 157 4.86 -11.08 -17.31
C GLY A 157 4.48 -9.65 -16.92
N ARG A 158 3.58 -9.44 -15.97
CA ARG A 158 3.13 -8.10 -15.55
C ARG A 158 3.11 -7.95 -14.04
N GLY A 159 3.78 -6.92 -13.54
CA GLY A 159 3.83 -6.53 -12.13
C GLY A 159 3.09 -5.22 -11.85
N ASN A 160 3.60 -4.46 -10.88
CA ASN A 160 3.05 -3.20 -10.40
C ASN A 160 3.98 -2.03 -10.73
N TYR A 161 3.46 -0.82 -10.66
CA TYR A 161 4.25 0.39 -10.74
C TYR A 161 4.67 0.86 -9.35
N TRP A 162 5.94 1.24 -9.21
CA TRP A 162 6.56 1.69 -7.96
C TRP A 162 7.30 3.00 -8.20
N SER A 163 6.82 4.10 -7.62
CA SER A 163 7.39 5.44 -7.91
C SER A 163 8.84 5.64 -7.45
N ASP A 164 9.31 4.79 -6.54
CA ASP A 164 10.66 4.81 -5.97
C ASP A 164 11.57 3.73 -6.57
N ASN A 165 11.10 2.99 -7.59
CA ASN A 165 11.93 2.08 -8.36
C ASN A 165 12.71 2.86 -9.44
N PRO A 166 14.05 2.99 -9.34
CA PRO A 166 14.87 3.63 -10.36
C PRO A 166 15.09 2.65 -11.52
N ALA A 167 14.02 2.36 -12.26
CA ALA A 167 13.99 1.32 -13.27
C ALA A 167 14.37 1.84 -14.66
N PHE A 168 14.95 0.96 -15.47
CA PHE A 168 15.23 1.19 -16.89
C PHE A 168 14.50 0.12 -17.71
N ASP A 169 14.11 0.49 -18.92
CA ASP A 169 13.53 -0.37 -19.92
C ASP A 169 14.28 -0.11 -21.23
N LEU A 170 15.26 -0.98 -21.50
CA LEU A 170 16.13 -0.87 -22.67
C LEU A 170 15.50 -1.50 -23.92
N ASN A 171 14.55 -2.43 -23.74
CA ASN A 171 13.91 -3.16 -24.84
C ASN A 171 12.62 -2.46 -25.33
N GLY A 172 12.08 -1.50 -24.57
CA GLY A 172 10.92 -0.70 -24.88
C GLY A 172 9.58 -1.40 -24.70
N ASP A 173 9.49 -2.47 -23.90
CA ASP A 173 8.27 -3.24 -23.69
C ASP A 173 7.35 -2.71 -22.58
N GLY A 174 7.78 -1.66 -21.86
CA GLY A 174 7.05 -1.01 -20.78
C GLY A 174 7.20 -1.71 -19.42
N ILE A 175 8.04 -2.74 -19.32
CA ILE A 175 8.41 -3.45 -18.11
C ILE A 175 9.88 -3.13 -17.81
N ALA A 176 10.22 -2.98 -16.53
CA ALA A 176 11.59 -2.78 -16.12
C ALA A 176 12.44 -4.04 -16.31
N ASP A 177 13.65 -3.86 -16.81
CA ASP A 177 14.62 -4.95 -17.04
C ASP A 177 15.10 -5.61 -15.74
N THR A 178 14.88 -4.97 -14.59
CA THR A 178 15.30 -5.46 -13.27
C THR A 178 14.12 -5.63 -12.32
N ALA A 179 14.17 -6.72 -11.55
CA ALA A 179 13.18 -6.99 -10.51
C ALA A 179 13.28 -5.97 -9.37
N TYR A 180 12.14 -5.53 -8.87
CA TYR A 180 12.03 -4.61 -7.74
C TYR A 180 11.76 -5.36 -6.43
N ARG A 181 12.40 -4.94 -5.33
CA ARG A 181 12.30 -5.56 -4.00
C ARG A 181 12.05 -4.48 -2.95
N PRO A 182 10.79 -4.24 -2.53
CA PRO A 182 10.43 -3.14 -1.62
C PRO A 182 10.61 -3.43 -0.12
N ASN A 183 11.12 -4.60 0.27
CA ASN A 183 11.22 -5.04 1.67
C ASN A 183 12.47 -5.89 1.94
N ASP A 184 13.58 -5.61 1.27
CA ASP A 184 14.80 -6.39 1.51
C ASP A 184 15.52 -5.97 2.81
N LEU A 185 16.62 -6.66 3.17
CA LEU A 185 17.38 -6.29 4.38
C LEU A 185 18.04 -4.91 4.24
N VAL A 186 18.37 -4.47 3.03
CA VAL A 186 18.90 -3.13 2.80
C VAL A 186 17.82 -2.11 3.12
N ASP A 187 16.58 -2.37 2.74
CA ASP A 187 15.44 -1.53 3.06
C ASP A 187 15.20 -1.47 4.58
N ARG A 188 15.36 -2.59 5.30
CA ARG A 188 15.33 -2.57 6.79
C ARG A 188 16.44 -1.72 7.40
N VAL A 189 17.63 -1.71 6.80
CA VAL A 189 18.73 -0.83 7.24
C VAL A 189 18.46 0.62 6.87
N LEU A 190 17.87 0.89 5.70
CA LEU A 190 17.43 2.24 5.31
C LEU A 190 16.34 2.76 6.25
N TRP A 191 15.52 1.88 6.83
CA TRP A 191 14.55 2.24 7.85
C TRP A 191 15.19 2.66 9.18
N THR A 192 16.29 2.03 9.58
CA THR A 192 17.02 2.45 10.79
C THR A 192 17.93 3.65 10.53
N ALA A 193 18.38 3.85 9.28
CA ALA A 193 19.27 4.94 8.90
C ALA A 193 18.86 5.59 7.55
N PRO A 194 17.88 6.53 7.54
CA PRO A 194 17.39 7.16 6.30
C PRO A 194 18.47 7.90 5.50
N ALA A 195 19.50 8.43 6.17
CA ALA A 195 20.65 9.09 5.51
C ALA A 195 21.43 8.15 4.57
N ALA A 196 21.33 6.83 4.75
CA ALA A 196 22.00 5.85 3.91
C ALA A 196 21.37 5.70 2.50
N LYS A 197 20.24 6.37 2.21
CA LYS A 197 19.64 6.40 0.86
C LYS A 197 20.61 6.85 -0.24
N VAL A 198 21.59 7.70 0.09
CA VAL A 198 22.62 8.14 -0.86
C VAL A 198 23.51 6.99 -1.37
N LEU A 199 23.56 5.88 -0.64
CA LEU A 199 24.41 4.72 -0.94
C LEU A 199 23.67 3.63 -1.72
N ILE A 200 22.39 3.81 -2.07
CA ILE A 200 21.58 2.78 -2.76
C ILE A 200 22.25 2.26 -4.04
N ASN A 201 22.93 3.15 -4.78
CA ASN A 201 23.64 2.81 -6.01
C ASN A 201 25.11 2.46 -5.79
N SER A 202 25.57 2.39 -4.54
CA SER A 202 26.98 2.09 -4.24
C SER A 202 27.32 0.63 -4.56
N PRO A 203 28.57 0.33 -4.97
CA PRO A 203 29.01 -1.04 -5.21
C PRO A 203 28.78 -1.99 -4.03
N ALA A 204 28.90 -1.48 -2.79
CA ALA A 204 28.67 -2.28 -1.59
C ALA A 204 27.22 -2.75 -1.47
N VAL A 205 26.24 -1.88 -1.77
CA VAL A 205 24.82 -2.25 -1.78
C VAL A 205 24.51 -3.21 -2.93
N GLN A 206 25.15 -3.03 -4.09
CA GLN A 206 24.98 -3.95 -5.22
C GLN A 206 25.50 -5.36 -4.91
N VAL A 207 26.68 -5.49 -4.29
CA VAL A 207 27.23 -6.79 -3.85
C VAL A 207 26.31 -7.47 -2.83
N LEU A 208 25.75 -6.70 -1.90
CA LEU A 208 24.81 -7.23 -0.92
C LEU A 208 23.53 -7.73 -1.57
N ARG A 209 22.94 -6.97 -2.50
CA ARG A 209 21.75 -7.39 -3.26
C ARG A 209 22.01 -8.61 -4.14
N TRP A 210 23.18 -8.70 -4.77
CA TRP A 210 23.62 -9.89 -5.51
C TRP A 210 23.71 -11.12 -4.60
N ALA A 211 24.33 -10.99 -3.43
CA ALA A 211 24.44 -12.09 -2.47
C ALA A 211 23.06 -12.55 -1.98
N GLN A 212 22.13 -11.61 -1.73
CA GLN A 212 20.75 -11.94 -1.35
C GLN A 212 19.99 -12.67 -2.45
N ALA A 213 20.19 -12.29 -3.72
CA ALA A 213 19.60 -12.99 -4.86
C ALA A 213 20.16 -14.41 -5.03
N GLN A 214 21.45 -14.61 -4.74
CA GLN A 214 22.12 -15.90 -4.91
C GLN A 214 21.84 -16.88 -3.75
N PHE A 215 21.55 -16.37 -2.55
CA PHE A 215 21.28 -17.18 -1.36
C PHE A 215 19.93 -16.83 -0.68
N PRO A 216 18.77 -16.97 -1.35
CA PRO A 216 17.48 -16.58 -0.79
C PRO A 216 17.14 -17.31 0.52
N ALA A 217 17.53 -18.59 0.63
CA ALA A 217 17.25 -19.44 1.78
C ALA A 217 17.90 -18.97 3.11
N LEU A 218 18.85 -18.03 3.07
CA LEU A 218 19.54 -17.51 4.25
C LEU A 218 18.85 -16.28 4.87
N TYR A 219 17.76 -15.79 4.26
CA TYR A 219 17.09 -14.55 4.67
C TYR A 219 15.60 -14.77 4.93
N PRO A 220 14.96 -13.98 5.83
CA PRO A 220 13.52 -14.04 6.01
C PRO A 220 12.83 -13.65 4.70
N GLY A 221 11.81 -14.40 4.29
CA GLY A 221 11.13 -14.17 3.02
C GLY A 221 10.66 -12.73 2.80
N GLY A 222 10.47 -12.37 1.53
CA GLY A 222 10.17 -11.00 1.13
C GLY A 222 9.16 -10.89 0.01
N VAL A 223 8.93 -9.66 -0.43
CA VAL A 223 8.18 -9.36 -1.64
C VAL A 223 9.16 -9.02 -2.75
N VAL A 224 8.92 -9.58 -3.94
CA VAL A 224 9.58 -9.22 -5.17
C VAL A 224 8.54 -8.92 -6.23
N ASP A 225 8.82 -7.98 -7.10
CA ASP A 225 8.10 -7.77 -8.34
C ASP A 225 9.07 -8.03 -9.48
N THR A 226 8.95 -9.18 -10.15
CA THR A 226 9.88 -9.56 -11.22
C THR A 226 9.59 -8.87 -12.55
N HIS A 227 8.44 -8.21 -12.71
CA HIS A 227 8.06 -7.49 -13.93
C HIS A 227 7.47 -6.10 -13.59
N PRO A 228 8.24 -5.23 -12.93
CA PRO A 228 7.72 -3.93 -12.51
C PRO A 228 7.39 -3.06 -13.73
N LEU A 229 6.32 -2.29 -13.65
CA LEU A 229 5.90 -1.41 -14.73
C LEU A 229 6.76 -0.13 -14.76
N ILE A 230 7.11 0.35 -15.95
CA ILE A 230 7.83 1.62 -16.16
C ILE A 230 6.92 2.83 -15.93
N ALA A 231 5.65 2.71 -16.29
CA ALA A 231 4.66 3.76 -16.16
C ALA A 231 3.47 3.28 -15.32
N PRO A 232 2.85 4.17 -14.53
CA PRO A 232 1.68 3.79 -13.76
C PRO A 232 0.48 3.50 -14.68
N PRO A 233 -0.45 2.61 -14.26
CA PRO A 233 -1.77 2.50 -14.88
C PRO A 233 -2.52 3.85 -14.80
N PRO A 234 -3.60 4.06 -15.56
CA PRO A 234 -4.41 5.28 -15.42
C PRO A 234 -4.88 5.49 -13.98
N ARG A 235 -4.63 6.67 -13.41
CA ARG A 235 -5.11 7.04 -12.07
C ARG A 235 -6.65 7.02 -12.05
N PRO A 236 -7.29 6.23 -11.16
CA PRO A 236 -8.75 6.24 -11.05
C PRO A 236 -9.27 7.64 -10.68
N SER A 237 -10.47 7.98 -11.15
CA SER A 237 -11.11 9.26 -10.87
C SER A 237 -12.62 9.09 -10.74
N ALA A 238 -13.25 9.95 -9.92
CA ALA A 238 -14.67 9.88 -9.61
C ALA A 238 -15.58 10.05 -10.85
N SER A 239 -15.06 10.59 -11.96
CA SER A 239 -15.84 10.93 -13.15
C SER A 239 -16.10 9.76 -14.11
N ARG A 240 -15.59 8.55 -13.81
CA ARG A 240 -15.74 7.38 -14.70
C ARG A 240 -17.07 6.61 -14.53
N SER A 241 -17.93 6.99 -13.58
CA SER A 241 -19.17 6.27 -13.25
C SER A 241 -20.45 6.79 -13.95
N LEU A 242 -20.34 7.73 -14.90
CA LEU A 242 -21.47 8.24 -15.69
C LEU A 242 -21.32 7.93 -17.18
N ARG A 243 -21.26 6.65 -17.56
CA ARG A 243 -21.56 6.20 -18.94
C ARG A 243 -22.18 4.81 -18.93
#